data_AF-A0A9E5V4S6-F1
#
_entry.id   AF-A0A9E5V4S6-F1
#
_cell.length_a   1.000
_cell.length_b   1.000
_cell.length_c   1.000
_cell.angle_alpha   90.00
_cell.angle_beta   90.00
_cell.angle_gamma   90.00
#
_symmetry.space_group_name_H-M   'P 1'
#
loop_
_entity.id
_entity.type
_entity.pdbx_description
1 polymer ?
#
loop_
_entity_poly.entity_id
_entity_poly.type
_entity_poly.pdbx_seq_one_letter_code
_entity_poly.pdbx_strand_id
1 'polypeptide(L)' 'MRAASVPSLLPRCSSLWATLILRLLKRRVGEVPEPLKNQIEALPIDQLEALGEDLPNFANMTDLER' A
#
# COMPACT_ATOMS: atom_id res chain seq x y z
N MET A 1 -6.23 8.58 27.31
CA MET A 1 -5.73 7.36 26.66
C MET A 1 -4.85 7.77 25.48
N ARG A 2 -3.51 7.70 25.64
CA ARG A 2 -2.56 7.91 24.54
C ARG A 2 -2.12 6.53 24.08
N ALA A 3 -2.49 6.14 22.86
CA ALA A 3 -1.94 4.94 22.24
C ALA A 3 -0.42 5.14 22.12
N ALA A 4 0.33 4.18 22.64
CA ALA A 4 1.78 4.19 22.64
C ALA A 4 2.30 4.12 21.20
N SER A 5 3.11 5.10 20.80
CA SER A 5 3.98 4.98 19.63
C SER A 5 4.97 3.85 19.91
N VAL A 6 4.73 2.68 19.32
CA VAL A 6 5.74 1.64 19.22
C VAL A 6 6.72 2.06 18.13
N PRO A 7 8.03 2.21 18.42
CA PRO A 7 9.03 2.39 17.39
C PRO A 7 9.28 1.01 16.76
N SER A 8 8.59 0.73 15.66
CA SER A 8 8.74 -0.53 14.93
C SER A 8 10.11 -0.59 14.24
N LEU A 9 11.09 -1.21 14.90
CA LEU A 9 12.25 -1.80 14.25
C LEU A 9 11.77 -2.99 13.40
N LEU A 10 11.28 -2.74 12.19
CA LEU A 10 11.24 -3.74 11.10
C LEU A 10 11.19 -3.06 9.72
N PRO A 11 12.26 -2.35 9.30
CA PRO A 11 12.26 -1.61 8.04
C PRO A 11 12.59 -2.48 6.81
N ARG A 12 12.40 -3.80 6.86
CA ARG A 12 12.78 -4.68 5.73
C ARG A 12 11.61 -5.33 5.00
N CYS A 13 10.48 -5.58 5.66
CA CYS A 13 9.35 -6.25 5.00
C CYS A 13 8.38 -5.26 4.35
N SER A 14 8.00 -4.19 5.06
CA SER A 14 7.01 -3.21 4.56
C SER A 14 7.40 -2.59 3.21
N SER A 15 8.67 -2.24 3.01
CA SER A 15 9.16 -1.69 1.74
C SER A 15 9.10 -2.71 0.57
N LEU A 16 9.34 -4.00 0.84
CA LEU A 16 9.19 -5.06 -0.16
C LEU A 16 7.74 -5.27 -0.56
N TRP A 17 6.83 -5.22 0.42
CA TRP A 17 5.40 -5.34 0.21
C TRP A 17 4.86 -4.16 -0.60
N ALA A 18 5.21 -2.92 -0.25
CA ALA A 18 4.84 -1.74 -1.02
C ALA A 18 5.30 -1.84 -2.49
N THR A 19 6.53 -2.32 -2.73
CA THR A 19 7.03 -2.54 -4.10
C THR A 19 6.23 -3.59 -4.87
N LEU A 20 5.77 -4.65 -4.19
CA LEU A 20 4.89 -5.64 -4.81
C LEU A 20 3.53 -5.02 -5.16
N ILE A 21 2.89 -4.34 -4.21
CA ILE A 21 1.59 -3.69 -4.40
C ILE A 21 1.65 -2.68 -5.55
N LEU A 22 2.65 -1.82 -5.60
CA LEU A 22 2.82 -0.83 -6.67
C LEU A 22 2.95 -1.47 -8.06
N ARG A 23 3.65 -2.60 -8.16
CA ARG A 23 3.75 -3.37 -9.42
C ARG A 23 2.42 -4.00 -9.79
N LEU A 24 1.65 -4.49 -8.83
CA LEU A 24 0.33 -5.11 -9.07
C LEU A 24 -0.70 -4.05 -9.50
N LEU A 25 -0.75 -2.91 -8.81
CA LEU A 25 -1.58 -1.76 -9.19
C LEU A 25 -1.23 -1.30 -10.60
N LYS A 26 0.06 -1.15 -10.92
CA LYS A 26 0.48 -0.78 -12.29
C LYS A 26 -0.07 -1.71 -13.37
N ARG A 27 -0.15 -3.02 -13.09
CA ARG A 27 -0.67 -4.02 -14.03
C ARG A 27 -2.19 -4.01 -14.13
N ARG A 28 -2.90 -3.69 -13.05
CA ARG A 28 -4.36 -3.72 -12.97
C ARG A 28 -5.01 -2.43 -13.43
N VAL A 29 -4.57 -1.30 -12.90
CA VAL A 29 -5.24 0.01 -13.07
C VAL A 29 -4.45 1.01 -13.88
N GLY A 30 -3.23 0.67 -14.32
CA GLY A 30 -2.36 1.55 -15.10
C GLY A 30 -1.42 2.37 -14.22
N GLU A 31 -0.92 3.49 -14.73
CA GLU A 31 0.10 4.28 -14.02
C GLU A 31 -0.43 4.85 -12.69
N VAL A 32 0.22 4.47 -11.59
CA VAL A 32 -0.02 5.05 -10.26
C VAL A 32 0.73 6.39 -10.18
N PRO A 33 0.08 7.52 -9.87
CA PRO A 33 0.72 8.81 -9.65
C PRO A 33 1.69 8.80 -8.46
N GLU A 34 2.77 9.59 -8.52
CA GLU A 34 3.76 9.69 -7.43
C GLU A 34 3.16 9.99 -6.04
N PRO A 35 2.18 10.89 -5.87
CA PRO A 35 1.58 11.15 -4.57
C PRO A 35 0.95 9.90 -3.93
N LEU A 36 0.37 9.01 -4.75
CA LEU A 36 -0.21 7.76 -4.26
C LEU A 36 0.85 6.71 -3.99
N LYS A 37 1.96 6.68 -4.76
CA LYS A 37 3.10 5.81 -4.44
C LYS A 37 3.67 6.11 -3.06
N ASN A 38 3.92 7.39 -2.78
CA ASN A 38 4.45 7.83 -1.48
C ASN A 38 3.51 7.46 -0.33
N GLN A 39 2.20 7.54 -0.53
CA GLN A 39 1.21 7.12 0.47
C GLN A 39 1.28 5.61 0.70
N ILE A 40 1.31 4.81 -0.36
CA ILE A 40 1.40 3.35 -0.28
C ILE A 40 2.70 2.92 0.41
N GLU A 41 3.83 3.53 0.10
CA GLU A 41 5.12 3.24 0.74
C GLU A 41 5.17 3.58 2.24
N ALA A 42 4.30 4.50 2.68
CA ALA A 42 4.17 4.89 4.08
C ALA A 42 3.14 4.03 4.86
N LEU A 43 2.40 3.14 4.17
CA LEU A 43 1.41 2.29 4.84
C LEU A 43 2.08 1.28 5.79
N PRO A 44 1.47 1.02 6.97
CA PRO A 44 1.89 -0.09 7.82
C PRO A 44 1.61 -1.43 7.14
N ILE A 45 2.31 -2.47 7.57
CA ILE A 45 2.24 -3.79 6.94
C ILE A 45 0.80 -4.31 6.85
N ASP A 46 0.02 -4.23 7.92
CA ASP A 46 -1.37 -4.73 7.94
C ASP A 46 -2.26 -4.06 6.88
N GLN A 47 -2.03 -2.78 6.59
CA GLN A 47 -2.75 -2.07 5.52
C GLN A 47 -2.25 -2.46 4.12
N LEU A 48 -0.96 -2.77 3.98
CA LEU A 48 -0.41 -3.31 2.73
C LEU A 48 -0.93 -4.72 2.45
N GLU A 49 -1.13 -5.56 3.47
CA GLU A 49 -1.74 -6.89 3.30
C GLU A 49 -3.19 -6.75 2.86
N ALA A 50 -3.99 -5.94 3.57
CA ALA A 50 -5.39 -5.70 3.24
C ALA A 50 -5.56 -5.13 1.81
N LEU A 51 -4.72 -4.17 1.41
CA LEU A 51 -4.73 -3.64 0.05
C LEU A 51 -4.39 -4.72 -0.98
N GLY A 52 -3.49 -5.65 -0.66
CA GLY A 52 -3.15 -6.78 -1.52
C GLY A 52 -4.28 -7.79 -1.69
N GLU A 53 -5.05 -8.04 -0.63
CA GLU A 53 -6.24 -8.90 -0.65
C GLU A 53 -7.38 -8.30 -1.47
N ASP A 54 -7.55 -6.98 -1.43
CA ASP A 54 -8.62 -6.28 -2.15
C ASP A 54 -8.25 -6.01 -3.62
N LEU A 55 -6.95 -5.92 -3.94
CA LEU A 55 -6.42 -5.66 -5.29
C LEU A 55 -7.06 -6.44 -6.45
N PRO A 56 -7.44 -7.74 -6.30
CA PRO A 56 -8.16 -8.47 -7.34
C PRO A 56 -9.48 -7.84 -7.79
N ASN A 57 -10.11 -7.00 -6.95
CA ASN A 57 -11.40 -6.35 -7.18
C ASN A 57 -11.29 -4.97 -7.83
N PHE A 58 -10.06 -4.44 -7.98
CA PHE A 58 -9.83 -3.12 -8.55
C PHE A 58 -10.09 -3.16 -10.06
N ALA A 59 -10.95 -2.25 -10.54
CA ALA A 59 -11.29 -2.10 -11.95
C ALA A 59 -10.56 -0.90 -12.58
N ASN A 60 -10.34 0.17 -11.81
CA ASN A 60 -9.71 1.39 -12.29
C ASN A 60 -9.06 2.19 -11.14
N MET A 61 -8.42 3.31 -11.47
CA MET A 61 -7.66 4.13 -10.53
C MET A 61 -8.53 4.70 -9.39
N THR A 62 -9.81 4.98 -9.64
CA THR A 62 -10.73 5.57 -8.66
C THR A 62 -11.08 4.59 -7.52
N ASP A 63 -10.81 3.29 -7.69
CA ASP A 63 -10.94 2.30 -6.61
C ASP A 63 -9.91 2.53 -5.48
N LEU A 64 -8.77 3.18 -5.75
CA LEU A 64 -7.77 3.56 -4.75
C LEU A 64 -8.15 4.80 -3.92
N GLU A 65 -9.14 5.57 -4.37
CA GLU A 65 -9.55 6.83 -3.72
C GLU A 65 -10.70 6.62 -2.72
N ARG A 66 -11.11 5.37 -2.49
CA ARG A 66 -12.28 5.02 -1.68
C ARG A 66 -11.98 4.84 -0.19
#